data_AF-A0A1X6ZF99-F1
#
_entry.id   AF-A0A1X6ZF99-F1
#
_cell.length_a   1.000
_cell.length_b   1.000
_cell.length_c   1.000
_cell.angle_alpha   90.00
_cell.angle_beta   90.00
_cell.angle_gamma   90.00
#
_symmetry.space_group_name_H-M   'P 1'
#
loop_
_entity.id
_entity.type
_entity.pdbx_description
1 polymer ?
#
loop_
_entity_poly.entity_id
_entity_poly.type
_entity_poly.pdbx_seq_one_letter_code
_entity_poly.pdbx_strand_id
1 'polypeptide(L)' 'MRNEWILDVLADLQTFAHENGMSVLAEQLDYTRLVAATELALTGEGHSANERNPARAAGNVIGGLGTCL' A
#
# COMPACT_ATOMS: atom_id res chain seq x y z
N MET A 1 -0.67 4.41 -0.91
CA MET A 1 -1.88 5.18 -1.22
C MET A 1 -3.19 4.39 -1.17
N ARG A 2 -3.29 3.14 -1.66
CA ARG A 2 -4.61 2.46 -1.78
C ARG A 2 -5.41 2.33 -0.48
N ASN A 3 -4.75 2.21 0.67
CA ASN A 3 -5.41 1.87 1.93
C ASN A 3 -5.26 2.95 3.01
N GLU A 4 -4.60 4.08 2.72
CA GLU A 4 -4.35 5.13 3.72
C GLU A 4 -5.57 6.02 3.98
N TRP A 5 -6.54 6.03 3.06
CA TRP A 5 -7.80 6.78 3.19
C TRP A 5 -8.60 6.42 4.46
N ILE A 6 -8.41 5.23 5.00
CA ILE A 6 -9.08 4.80 6.23
C ILE A 6 -8.65 5.62 7.45
N LEU A 7 -7.42 6.15 7.46
CA LEU A 7 -6.92 6.96 8.57
C LEU A 7 -7.64 8.29 8.67
N ASP A 8 -7.99 8.87 7.52
CA ASP A 8 -8.79 10.10 7.45
C ASP A 8 -10.23 9.84 7.89
N VAL A 9 -10.84 8.74 7.42
CA VAL A 9 -12.20 8.35 7.86
C VAL A 9 -12.27 8.10 9.37
N LEU A 10 -11.28 7.44 9.95
CA LEU A 10 -11.21 7.22 11.40
C LEU A 10 -11.04 8.54 12.18
N ALA A 11 -10.33 9.52 11.61
CA ALA A 11 -10.20 10.86 12.19
C ALA A 11 -11.53 11.62 12.18
N ASP A 12 -12.27 11.54 11.08
CA ASP A 12 -13.58 12.17 10.95
C ASP A 12 -14.58 11.58 11.94
N LEU A 13 -14.60 10.25 12.09
CA LEU A 13 -15.46 9.56 13.07
C LEU A 13 -15.08 9.91 14.51
N GLN A 14 -13.78 10.05 14.81
CA GLN A 14 -13.32 10.46 16.15
C GLN A 14 -13.80 11.89 16.45
N THR A 15 -13.70 12.80 15.48
CA THR A 15 -14.20 14.18 15.61
C THR A 15 -15.70 14.19 15.87
N PHE A 16 -16.48 13.45 15.07
CA PHE A 16 -17.91 13.29 15.28
C PHE A 16 -18.23 12.75 16.69
N ALA A 17 -17.50 11.74 17.17
CA ALA A 17 -17.70 11.19 18.50
C ALA A 17 -17.43 12.22 19.61
N HIS A 18 -16.38 13.03 19.47
CA HIS A 18 -16.10 14.13 20.41
C HIS A 18 -17.22 15.18 20.43
N GLU A 19 -17.67 15.63 19.25
CA GLU A 19 -18.71 16.64 19.13
C GLU A 19 -20.06 16.18 19.72
N ASN A 20 -20.30 14.86 19.75
CA ASN A 20 -21.52 14.26 20.27
C ASN A 20 -21.39 13.72 21.71
N GLY A 21 -20.29 14.02 22.41
CA GLY A 21 -20.08 13.58 23.79
C GLY A 21 -19.88 12.06 23.96
N MET A 22 -19.57 11.35 22.88
CA MET A 22 -19.34 9.91 22.85
C MET A 22 -17.87 9.60 23.21
N SER A 23 -17.44 9.97 24.41
CA SER A 23 -16.03 9.93 24.83
C SER A 23 -15.38 8.54 24.70
N VAL A 24 -16.08 7.48 25.11
CA VAL A 24 -15.59 6.09 25.00
C VAL A 24 -15.40 5.68 23.54
N LEU A 25 -16.30 6.11 22.64
CA LEU A 25 -16.18 5.81 21.21
C LEU A 25 -14.97 6.55 20.61
N ALA A 26 -14.77 7.83 20.97
CA ALA A 26 -13.63 8.60 20.50
C ALA A 26 -12.29 7.98 20.92
N GLU A 27 -12.19 7.49 22.17
CA GLU A 27 -11.02 6.76 22.68
C GLU A 27 -10.78 5.46 21.91
N GLN A 28 -11.83 4.67 21.66
CA GLN A 28 -11.71 3.45 20.85
C GLN A 28 -11.27 3.74 19.41
N LEU A 29 -11.76 4.83 18.82
CA LEU A 29 -11.38 5.26 17.47
C LEU A 29 -9.91 5.70 17.41
N ASP A 30 -9.39 6.32 18.48
CA ASP A 30 -7.97 6.65 18.58
C ASP A 30 -7.09 5.40 18.54
N TYR A 31 -7.42 4.41 19.37
CA TYR A 31 -6.72 3.13 19.38
C TYR A 31 -6.83 2.40 18.05
N THR A 32 -8.02 2.38 17.45
CA THR A 32 -8.27 1.76 16.15
C THR A 32 -7.42 2.40 15.06
N ARG A 33 -7.26 3.73 15.08
CA ARG A 33 -6.40 4.46 14.15
C ARG A 33 -4.93 4.08 14.29
N LEU A 34 -4.44 3.88 15.52
CA LEU A 34 -3.07 3.43 15.77
C LEU A 34 -2.82 2.01 15.23
N VAL A 35 -3.76 1.09 15.46
CA VAL A 35 -3.69 -0.28 14.93
C VAL A 35 -3.67 -0.25 13.40
N ALA A 36 -4.60 0.48 12.78
CA ALA A 36 -4.66 0.63 11.34
C ALA A 36 -3.36 1.20 10.75
N ALA A 37 -2.79 2.25 11.36
CA ALA A 37 -1.52 2.82 10.91
C ALA A 37 -0.37 1.80 10.97
N THR A 38 -0.34 0.99 12.04
CA THR A 38 0.66 -0.08 12.22
C THR A 38 0.51 -1.16 11.15
N GLU A 39 -0.71 -1.66 10.92
CA GLU A 39 -0.97 -2.68 9.90
C GLU A 39 -0.68 -2.18 8.48
N LEU A 40 -0.99 -0.92 8.19
CA LEU A 40 -0.68 -0.28 6.92
C LEU A 40 0.82 -0.14 6.69
N ALA A 41 1.59 0.23 7.72
CA ALA A 41 3.04 0.28 7.65
C ALA A 41 3.62 -1.11 7.32
N LEU A 42 3.21 -2.14 8.07
CA LEU A 42 3.65 -3.53 7.85
C LEU A 42 3.27 -4.07 6.45
N THR A 43 2.09 -3.70 5.95
CA THR A 43 1.62 -4.13 4.62
C THR A 43 2.30 -3.37 3.48
N GLY A 44 2.69 -2.11 3.72
CA GLY A 44 3.42 -1.25 2.79
C GLY A 44 4.86 -1.68 2.56
N GLU A 45 5.52 -2.22 3.59
CA GLU A 45 6.89 -2.74 3.50
C GLU A 45 7.02 -4.01 2.63
N GLY A 46 5.91 -4.73 2.41
CA GLY A 46 5.89 -5.95 1.58
C GLY A 46 5.58 -5.74 0.08
N HIS A 47 5.15 -4.54 -0.35
CA HIS A 47 4.61 -4.32 -1.70
C HIS A 47 5.42 -3.36 -2.59
N SER A 48 6.47 -2.70 -2.07
CA SER A 48 7.31 -1.81 -2.88
C SER A 48 8.40 -2.53 -3.68
N ALA A 49 8.50 -3.87 -3.59
CA ALA A 49 9.48 -4.67 -4.33
C ALA A 49 8.91 -5.39 -5.57
N ASN A 50 7.82 -4.89 -6.16
CA ASN A 50 7.28 -5.48 -7.39
C ASN A 50 6.85 -4.45 -8.45
N GLU A 51 7.70 -3.47 -8.73
CA GLU A 51 7.90 -3.00 -10.11
C GLU A 51 8.99 -3.84 -10.76
N ARG A 52 8.81 -5.16 -10.79
CA ARG A 52 9.58 -6.02 -11.69
C ARG A 52 9.03 -5.77 -13.08
N ASN A 53 9.65 -4.84 -13.80
CA ASN A 53 9.61 -4.80 -15.26
C ASN A 53 10.45 -5.97 -15.76
N PRO A 54 9.89 -7.12 -16.19
CA PRO A 54 10.64 -7.97 -17.09
C PRO A 54 10.63 -7.22 -18.41
N ALA A 55 11.69 -6.43 -18.63
CA ALA A 55 12.10 -6.04 -19.96
C ALA A 55 12.10 -7.34 -20.77
N ARG A 56 11.09 -7.48 -21.63
CA ARG A 56 10.91 -8.64 -22.49
C ARG A 56 12.23 -8.86 -23.19
N ALA A 57 12.87 -9.97 -22.85
CA ALA A 57 14.10 -10.45 -23.44
C ALA A 57 14.01 -10.25 -24.96
N ALA A 58 14.88 -9.39 -25.48
CA ALA A 58 15.16 -9.33 -26.90
C ALA A 58 15.55 -10.74 -27.32
N GLY A 59 14.72 -11.33 -28.18
CA GLY A 59 14.87 -12.70 -28.65
C GLY A 59 16.25 -12.89 -29.27
N ASN A 60 17.05 -13.73 -28.64
CA ASN A 60 18.24 -14.29 -29.24
C ASN A 60 17.78 -15.36 -30.25
N VAL A 61 17.56 -14.96 -31.51
CA VAL A 61 17.45 -15.91 -32.62
C VAL A 61 18.88 -16.30 -33.00
N ILE A 62 19.34 -17.38 -32.36
CA ILE A 62 20.50 -18.14 -32.81
C ILE A 62 20.06 -19.00 -34.00
N GLY A 63 20.74 -18.82 -35.13
CA GLY A 63 20.69 -19.69 -36.31
C GLY A 63 20.65 -18.84 -37.58
N GLY A 64 21.56 -18.92 -38.54
CA GLY A 64 22.80 -19.68 -38.68
C GLY A 64 23.36 -19.39 -40.08
N LEU A 65 24.63 -19.77 -40.27
CA LEU A 65 25.29 -20.11 -41.54
C LEU A 65 25.54 -18.99 -42.58
N GLY A 66 26.81 -18.82 -42.96
CA GLY A 66 27.17 -18.45 -44.34
C GLY A 66 28.19 -17.32 -44.52
N THR A 67 29.48 -17.69 -44.52
CA THR A 67 30.62 -17.14 -45.29
C THR A 67 30.65 -15.68 -45.77
N CYS A 68 31.69 -14.94 -45.37
CA CYS A 68 32.39 -14.01 -46.26
C CYS A 68 33.91 -14.17 -46.06
N LEU A 69 34.57 -14.68 -47.10
CA LEU A 69 36.01 -14.57 -47.36
C LEU A 69 36.24 -13.31 -48.21
#